data_AF-F9GPZ9-F1
#
_entry.id   AF-F9GPZ9-F1
#
_cell.length_a   1.000
_cell.length_b   1.000
_cell.length_c   1.000
_cell.angle_alpha   90.00
_cell.angle_beta   90.00
_cell.angle_gamma   90.00
#
_symmetry.space_group_name_H-M   'P 1'
#
loop_
_entity.id
_entity.type
_entity.pdbx_description
1 polymer ?
#
loop_
_entity_poly.entity_id
_entity_poly.type
_entity_poly.pdbx_seq_one_letter_code
_entity_poly.pdbx_strand_id
1 'polypeptide(L)'
;MKKNLLKQSVIAVLVGGAVSGSALAQEINTMDNSGAAFTKGIRNSIVASIQGNSQILNGFKKDEKILAVNDSGNLEERNATEDDVNSDPLKGKGVVNSVLENQAGIKANADTIEFLGEITESNINSLKNRVADNEVDIEDLKTNLTTLGESTNTAVSNLGEYIQNVDQDVAELKETVLGNNGLLDTVDSHTDAIADLQNRNDYRDLNTVRNLVNGTETHLQEHIDNEFSDLVDAVGEIEGTVEKNTSRITDIRNKQLLQNTRLSNHSDRIGANEAAIATNKDNITANKTDIEANAANITAHTQRLDHLDNRVNNLNKDLKRGLAAQAALNGLFQPYNVGKLNLTAAVGGYKSQTAVAVGTGYRYNENIATKAGVAFTRGGSATYNVGVNFEW
;
A
#
# COMPACT_ATOMS: atom_id res chain seq x y z
N MET A 1 3.17 -72.53 115.91
CA MET A 1 2.91 -72.91 117.31
C MET A 1 2.87 -71.74 118.32
N LYS A 2 3.64 -70.64 118.16
CA LYS A 2 3.72 -69.58 119.19
C LYS A 2 2.52 -68.59 119.29
N LYS A 3 1.69 -68.43 118.25
CA LYS A 3 0.54 -67.47 118.26
C LYS A 3 -0.71 -67.94 119.07
N ASN A 4 -0.89 -69.25 119.32
CA ASN A 4 -2.07 -69.76 120.05
C ASN A 4 -1.88 -69.80 121.58
N LEU A 5 -0.65 -70.01 122.06
CA LEU A 5 -0.36 -70.00 123.49
C LEU A 5 -0.53 -68.60 124.10
N LEU A 6 -0.09 -67.54 123.42
CA LEU A 6 -0.23 -66.16 123.90
C LEU A 6 -1.70 -65.71 124.04
N LYS A 7 -2.58 -66.14 123.11
CA LYS A 7 -4.02 -65.84 123.18
C LYS A 7 -4.70 -66.61 124.33
N GLN A 8 -4.31 -67.85 124.60
CA GLN A 8 -4.88 -68.64 125.69
C GLN A 8 -4.40 -68.17 127.08
N SER A 9 -3.15 -67.70 127.21
CA SER A 9 -2.62 -67.16 128.47
C SER A 9 -3.22 -65.80 128.85
N VAL A 10 -3.43 -64.90 127.88
CA VAL A 10 -3.98 -63.56 128.12
C VAL A 10 -5.48 -63.60 128.47
N ILE A 11 -6.25 -64.51 127.87
CA ILE A 11 -7.67 -64.71 128.21
C ILE A 11 -7.85 -65.36 129.59
N ALA A 12 -6.95 -66.26 130.00
CA ALA A 12 -6.99 -66.88 131.32
C ALA A 12 -6.69 -65.88 132.47
N VAL A 13 -5.92 -64.83 132.22
CA VAL A 13 -5.59 -63.80 133.21
C VAL A 13 -6.66 -62.69 133.28
N LEU A 14 -7.31 -62.34 132.15
CA LEU A 14 -8.34 -61.30 132.11
C LEU A 14 -9.72 -61.74 132.66
N VAL A 15 -10.03 -63.04 132.68
CA VAL A 15 -11.35 -63.53 133.12
C VAL A 15 -11.40 -63.86 134.62
N GLY A 16 -10.26 -63.90 135.33
CA GLY A 16 -10.21 -64.26 136.75
C GLY A 16 -10.34 -63.10 137.76
N GLY A 17 -10.35 -61.84 137.31
CA GLY A 17 -10.09 -60.67 138.17
C GLY A 17 -11.29 -59.89 138.73
N ALA A 18 -12.53 -60.22 138.35
CA ALA A 18 -13.71 -59.46 138.76
C ALA A 18 -14.61 -60.25 139.71
N VAL A 19 -14.06 -60.71 140.84
CA VAL A 19 -14.87 -61.05 142.01
C VAL A 19 -14.84 -59.83 142.93
N SER A 20 -15.77 -58.89 142.70
CA SER A 20 -15.99 -57.78 143.62
C SER A 20 -16.50 -58.35 144.96
N GLY A 21 -15.67 -58.22 145.99
CA GLY A 21 -15.91 -58.71 147.35
C GLY A 21 -17.12 -58.12 148.08
N SER A 22 -17.95 -57.31 147.42
CA SER A 22 -19.18 -56.76 147.99
C SER A 22 -20.39 -57.72 147.93
N ALA A 23 -20.41 -58.72 147.05
CA ALA A 23 -21.51 -59.71 147.02
C ALA A 23 -21.38 -60.81 148.09
N LEU A 24 -20.15 -61.21 148.46
CA LEU A 24 -19.89 -62.19 149.53
C LEU A 24 -20.13 -61.63 150.95
N ALA A 25 -20.41 -60.33 151.07
CA ALA A 25 -20.73 -59.71 152.36
C ALA A 25 -22.17 -59.97 152.80
N GLN A 26 -23.07 -60.44 151.91
CA GLN A 26 -24.49 -60.63 152.26
C GLN A 26 -24.85 -62.04 152.76
N GLU A 27 -23.93 -63.02 152.74
CA GLU A 27 -24.25 -64.41 153.09
C GLU A 27 -23.57 -64.90 154.38
N ILE A 28 -23.22 -64.03 155.34
CA ILE A 28 -22.66 -64.49 156.62
C ILE A 28 -23.24 -63.69 157.78
N ASN A 29 -24.52 -63.93 158.06
CA ASN A 29 -25.12 -63.75 159.38
C ASN A 29 -25.57 -65.13 159.88
N THR A 30 -25.09 -65.54 161.06
CA THR A 30 -25.80 -66.42 162.01
C THR A 30 -26.22 -67.80 161.47
N MET A 31 -25.39 -68.86 161.59
CA MET A 31 -25.28 -69.66 162.82
C MET A 31 -24.19 -69.23 163.83
N ASP A 32 -24.68 -68.92 165.04
CA ASP A 32 -24.21 -69.06 166.44
C ASP A 32 -22.95 -68.37 167.07
N ASN A 33 -23.20 -67.91 168.31
CA ASN A 33 -22.50 -66.93 169.14
C ASN A 33 -21.26 -67.50 169.87
N SER A 34 -20.05 -67.21 169.35
CA SER A 34 -18.73 -67.06 170.06
C SER A 34 -17.54 -66.88 169.08
N GLY A 35 -17.64 -67.34 167.83
CA GLY A 35 -16.52 -67.47 166.87
C GLY A 35 -16.32 -66.32 165.86
N ALA A 36 -16.90 -65.14 166.10
CA ALA A 36 -17.03 -64.08 165.11
C ALA A 36 -15.71 -63.38 164.70
N ALA A 37 -14.65 -63.44 165.51
CA ALA A 37 -13.43 -62.67 165.29
C ALA A 37 -12.42 -63.34 164.33
N PHE A 38 -12.29 -64.68 164.35
CA PHE A 38 -11.26 -65.39 163.58
C PHE A 38 -11.52 -65.38 162.07
N THR A 39 -12.77 -65.59 161.67
CA THR A 39 -13.20 -65.70 160.26
C THR A 39 -13.19 -64.34 159.52
N LYS A 40 -13.00 -63.23 160.23
CA LYS A 40 -12.96 -61.88 159.66
C LYS A 40 -11.57 -61.52 159.10
N GLY A 41 -10.51 -61.87 159.83
CA GLY A 41 -9.13 -61.53 159.44
C GLY A 41 -8.67 -62.21 158.15
N ILE A 42 -8.96 -63.51 157.99
CA ILE A 42 -8.62 -64.26 156.77
C ILE A 42 -9.32 -63.67 155.55
N ARG A 43 -10.62 -63.36 155.66
CA ARG A 43 -11.38 -62.73 154.57
C ARG A 43 -10.76 -61.42 154.13
N ASN A 44 -10.41 -60.57 155.07
CA ASN A 44 -9.84 -59.26 154.79
C ASN A 44 -8.50 -59.36 154.07
N SER A 45 -7.64 -60.30 154.48
CA SER A 45 -6.33 -60.52 153.84
C SER A 45 -6.46 -61.02 152.41
N ILE A 46 -7.46 -61.87 152.15
CA ILE A 46 -7.79 -62.35 150.80
C ILE A 46 -8.25 -61.18 149.92
N VAL A 47 -9.15 -60.33 150.44
CA VAL A 47 -9.67 -59.18 149.68
C VAL A 47 -8.57 -58.20 149.29
N ALA A 48 -7.69 -57.83 150.22
CA ALA A 48 -6.58 -56.91 149.94
C ALA A 48 -5.61 -57.48 148.89
N SER A 49 -5.27 -58.76 148.99
CA SER A 49 -4.35 -59.42 148.03
C SER A 49 -4.95 -59.52 146.62
N ILE A 50 -6.25 -59.83 146.52
CA ILE A 50 -6.95 -59.90 145.23
C ILE A 50 -6.97 -58.51 144.57
N GLN A 51 -7.24 -57.46 145.34
CA GLN A 51 -7.24 -56.11 144.80
C GLN A 51 -5.84 -55.68 144.35
N GLY A 52 -4.80 -55.93 145.16
CA GLY A 52 -3.42 -55.60 144.80
C GLY A 52 -2.97 -56.31 143.51
N ASN A 53 -3.26 -57.60 143.36
CA ASN A 53 -2.94 -58.33 142.12
C ASN A 53 -3.73 -57.81 140.92
N SER A 54 -5.00 -57.43 141.10
CA SER A 54 -5.80 -56.82 140.05
C SER A 54 -5.18 -55.49 139.59
N GLN A 55 -4.70 -54.68 140.54
CA GLN A 55 -4.05 -53.41 140.24
C GLN A 55 -2.68 -53.58 139.57
N ILE A 56 -1.91 -54.63 139.89
CA ILE A 56 -0.65 -54.93 139.16
C ILE A 56 -0.94 -55.37 137.71
N LEU A 57 -1.99 -56.15 137.50
CA LEU A 57 -2.35 -56.66 136.17
C LEU A 57 -2.97 -55.58 135.29
N ASN A 58 -3.93 -54.85 135.83
CA ASN A 58 -4.79 -53.92 135.09
C ASN A 58 -4.36 -52.46 135.23
N GLY A 59 -3.50 -52.18 136.20
CA GLY A 59 -3.10 -50.84 136.57
C GLY A 59 -3.95 -50.27 137.71
N PHE A 60 -3.46 -49.16 138.24
CA PHE A 60 -4.16 -48.32 139.18
C PHE A 60 -3.80 -46.87 138.89
N LYS A 61 -4.69 -45.96 139.27
CA LYS A 61 -4.47 -44.51 139.12
C LYS A 61 -4.48 -43.80 140.46
N LYS A 62 -4.04 -42.54 140.42
CA LYS A 62 -4.13 -41.64 141.57
C LYS A 62 -5.57 -41.60 142.08
N ASP A 63 -5.69 -41.54 143.40
CA ASP A 63 -6.93 -41.53 144.17
C ASP A 63 -7.72 -42.84 144.15
N GLU A 64 -7.22 -43.87 143.46
CA GLU A 64 -7.80 -45.20 143.49
C GLU A 64 -7.46 -45.90 144.80
N LYS A 65 -8.44 -46.62 145.36
CA LYS A 65 -8.31 -47.20 146.69
C LYS A 65 -7.30 -48.34 146.70
N ILE A 66 -6.39 -48.29 147.66
CA ILE A 66 -5.47 -49.36 148.00
C ILE A 66 -5.91 -49.92 149.34
N LEU A 67 -6.24 -51.20 149.35
CA LEU A 67 -6.57 -51.93 150.56
C LEU A 67 -5.33 -52.59 151.14
N ALA A 68 -5.16 -52.41 152.44
CA ALA A 68 -4.24 -53.15 153.27
C ALA A 68 -5.03 -53.80 154.41
N VAL A 69 -4.42 -54.77 155.09
CA VAL A 69 -4.97 -55.31 156.33
C VAL A 69 -4.05 -54.89 157.44
N ASN A 70 -4.61 -54.26 158.46
CA ASN A 70 -3.85 -53.88 159.64
C ASN A 70 -3.64 -55.06 160.58
N ASP A 71 -2.76 -54.88 161.56
CA ASP A 71 -2.31 -55.95 162.48
C ASP A 71 -3.44 -56.55 163.32
N SER A 72 -4.57 -55.85 163.46
CA SER A 72 -5.76 -56.36 164.13
C SER A 72 -6.68 -57.18 163.22
N GLY A 73 -6.25 -57.48 161.99
CA GLY A 73 -6.98 -58.25 160.99
C GLY A 73 -8.13 -57.46 160.33
N ASN A 74 -8.18 -56.14 160.48
CA ASN A 74 -9.21 -55.30 159.86
C ASN A 74 -8.69 -54.65 158.58
N LEU A 75 -9.58 -54.44 157.61
CA LEU A 75 -9.27 -53.74 156.36
C LEU A 75 -9.03 -52.26 156.63
N GLU A 76 -7.89 -51.76 156.14
CA GLU A 76 -7.60 -50.35 156.03
C GLU A 76 -7.59 -49.94 154.57
N GLU A 77 -8.23 -48.80 154.31
CA GLU A 77 -8.36 -48.25 152.99
C GLU A 77 -7.68 -46.88 152.97
N ARG A 78 -6.77 -46.70 152.01
CA ARG A 78 -6.23 -45.40 151.66
C ARG A 78 -6.29 -45.20 150.16
N ASN A 79 -6.23 -43.95 149.73
CA ASN A 79 -6.16 -43.63 148.31
C ASN A 79 -4.70 -43.66 147.82
N ALA A 80 -4.49 -44.16 146.60
CA ALA A 80 -3.21 -44.15 145.91
C ALA A 80 -2.79 -42.70 145.61
N THR A 81 -1.55 -42.36 145.92
CA THR A 81 -0.98 -41.04 145.63
C THR A 81 -0.36 -41.03 144.23
N GLU A 82 0.00 -39.83 143.74
CA GLU A 82 0.71 -39.69 142.47
C GLU A 82 2.09 -40.36 142.51
N ASP A 83 2.74 -40.30 143.68
CA ASP A 83 4.03 -40.95 143.91
C ASP A 83 3.88 -42.48 143.88
N ASP A 84 2.77 -43.03 144.39
CA ASP A 84 2.47 -44.47 144.28
C ASP A 84 2.36 -44.88 142.79
N VAL A 85 1.67 -44.10 141.95
CA VAL A 85 1.53 -44.37 140.50
C VAL A 85 2.85 -44.21 139.76
N ASN A 86 3.63 -43.18 140.06
CA ASN A 86 4.88 -42.91 139.34
C ASN A 86 6.04 -43.82 139.77
N SER A 87 6.03 -44.26 141.03
CA SER A 87 7.03 -45.20 141.56
C SER A 87 6.70 -46.66 141.22
N ASP A 88 5.50 -46.93 140.68
CA ASP A 88 5.17 -48.21 140.08
C ASP A 88 6.04 -48.46 138.83
N PRO A 89 6.66 -49.66 138.67
CA PRO A 89 7.53 -49.97 137.53
C PRO A 89 6.87 -49.82 136.16
N LEU A 90 5.53 -49.93 136.11
CA LEU A 90 4.73 -49.77 134.89
C LEU A 90 3.95 -48.46 134.89
N LYS A 91 4.31 -47.54 135.81
CA LYS A 91 3.70 -46.23 136.00
C LYS A 91 2.18 -46.31 136.19
N GLY A 92 1.72 -47.31 136.94
CA GLY A 92 0.31 -47.57 137.20
C GLY A 92 -0.49 -48.09 135.99
N LYS A 93 0.16 -48.38 134.85
CA LYS A 93 -0.52 -48.94 133.67
C LYS A 93 -0.85 -50.43 133.82
N GLY A 94 -0.14 -51.11 134.70
CA GLY A 94 -0.20 -52.56 134.86
C GLY A 94 0.40 -53.32 133.68
N VAL A 95 0.51 -54.63 133.86
CA VAL A 95 1.19 -55.54 132.92
C VAL A 95 0.45 -55.62 131.58
N VAL A 96 -0.89 -55.65 131.59
CA VAL A 96 -1.69 -55.89 130.38
C VAL A 96 -1.51 -54.76 129.36
N ASN A 97 -1.66 -53.50 129.77
CA ASN A 97 -1.54 -52.36 128.86
C ASN A 97 -0.11 -52.19 128.33
N SER A 98 0.89 -52.44 129.17
CA SER A 98 2.31 -52.35 128.76
C SER A 98 2.67 -53.38 127.67
N VAL A 99 2.11 -54.59 127.75
CA VAL A 99 2.30 -55.63 126.70
C VAL A 99 1.57 -55.28 125.41
N LEU A 100 0.36 -54.70 125.49
CA LEU A 100 -0.38 -54.25 124.31
C LEU A 100 0.33 -53.10 123.57
N GLU A 101 0.89 -52.13 124.30
CA GLU A 101 1.70 -51.05 123.71
C GLU A 101 2.93 -51.61 122.96
N ASN A 102 3.65 -52.56 123.56
CA ASN A 102 4.78 -53.22 122.90
C ASN A 102 4.37 -54.02 121.66
N GLN A 103 3.22 -54.70 121.69
CA GLN A 103 2.69 -55.41 120.52
C GLN A 103 2.39 -54.45 119.36
N ALA A 104 1.82 -53.27 119.66
CA ALA A 104 1.57 -52.24 118.66
C ALA A 104 2.88 -51.69 118.05
N GLY A 105 3.89 -51.41 118.88
CA GLY A 105 5.21 -50.97 118.43
C GLY A 105 5.93 -51.99 117.53
N ILE A 106 5.87 -53.28 117.90
CA ILE A 106 6.47 -54.35 117.08
C ILE A 106 5.77 -54.48 115.72
N LYS A 107 4.45 -54.31 115.66
CA LYS A 107 3.72 -54.34 114.38
C LYS A 107 4.11 -53.15 113.48
N ALA A 108 4.19 -51.94 114.04
CA ALA A 108 4.58 -50.75 113.28
C ALA A 108 5.99 -50.89 112.66
N ASN A 109 6.93 -51.47 113.41
CA ASN A 109 8.27 -51.74 112.88
C ASN A 109 8.27 -52.79 111.76
N ALA A 110 7.46 -53.84 111.87
CA ALA A 110 7.33 -54.86 110.83
C ALA A 110 6.75 -54.26 109.53
N ASP A 111 5.67 -53.47 109.62
CA ASP A 111 5.06 -52.79 108.48
C ASP A 111 6.08 -51.83 107.81
N THR A 112 6.90 -51.12 108.60
CA THR A 112 7.96 -50.22 108.07
C THR A 112 9.05 -50.97 107.32
N ILE A 113 9.48 -52.13 107.83
CA ILE A 113 10.52 -52.96 107.19
C ILE A 113 10.01 -53.52 105.86
N GLU A 114 8.75 -53.95 105.80
CA GLU A 114 8.12 -54.46 104.57
C GLU A 114 8.06 -53.38 103.48
N PHE A 115 7.62 -52.17 103.83
CA PHE A 115 7.57 -51.03 102.90
C PHE A 115 8.95 -50.63 102.35
N LEU A 116 9.99 -50.63 103.19
CA LEU A 116 11.37 -50.36 102.74
C LEU A 116 11.90 -51.45 101.80
N GLY A 117 11.48 -52.71 101.99
CA GLY A 117 11.79 -53.81 101.09
C GLY A 117 11.21 -53.59 99.69
N GLU A 118 9.92 -53.23 99.60
CA GLU A 118 9.24 -52.96 98.33
C GLU A 118 9.87 -51.79 97.55
N ILE A 119 10.24 -50.70 98.23
CA ILE A 119 10.93 -49.56 97.60
C ILE A 119 12.29 -49.97 97.02
N THR A 120 13.04 -50.78 97.78
CA THR A 120 14.37 -51.25 97.36
C THR A 120 14.28 -52.10 96.10
N GLU A 121 13.31 -53.02 96.05
CA GLU A 121 13.10 -53.90 94.90
C GLU A 121 12.63 -53.11 93.65
N SER A 122 11.74 -52.12 93.83
CA SER A 122 11.33 -51.21 92.76
C SER A 122 12.51 -50.42 92.17
N ASN A 123 13.38 -49.87 93.01
CA ASN A 123 14.57 -49.14 92.57
C ASN A 123 15.56 -50.02 91.81
N ILE A 124 15.78 -51.26 92.27
CA ILE A 124 16.66 -52.23 91.60
C ILE A 124 16.11 -52.57 90.21
N ASN A 125 14.80 -52.79 90.07
CA ASN A 125 14.20 -53.10 88.77
C ASN A 125 14.27 -51.92 87.79
N SER A 126 14.03 -50.69 88.27
CA SER A 126 14.19 -49.48 87.46
C SER A 126 15.63 -49.30 86.95
N LEU A 127 16.63 -49.54 87.80
CA LEU A 127 18.04 -49.48 87.40
C LEU A 127 18.42 -50.58 86.39
N LYS A 128 17.92 -51.81 86.55
CA LYS A 128 18.16 -52.90 85.60
C LYS A 128 17.63 -52.57 84.21
N ASN A 129 16.40 -52.05 84.12
CA ASN A 129 15.82 -51.68 82.83
C ASN A 129 16.63 -50.58 82.14
N ARG A 130 17.04 -49.55 82.88
CA ARG A 130 17.88 -48.47 82.33
C ARG A 130 19.24 -48.95 81.84
N VAL A 131 19.84 -49.95 82.49
CA VAL A 131 21.11 -50.54 82.04
C VAL A 131 20.92 -51.33 80.74
N ALA A 132 19.83 -52.09 80.63
CA ALA A 132 19.51 -52.83 79.40
C ALA A 132 19.24 -51.89 78.22
N ASP A 133 18.49 -50.81 78.44
CA ASP A 133 18.22 -49.79 77.41
C ASP A 133 19.53 -49.15 76.92
N ASN A 134 20.43 -48.80 77.85
CA ASN A 134 21.74 -48.24 77.50
C ASN A 134 22.63 -49.23 76.73
N GLU A 135 22.57 -50.54 77.03
CA GLU A 135 23.31 -51.55 76.27
C GLU A 135 22.83 -51.63 74.81
N VAL A 136 21.51 -51.53 74.58
CA VAL A 136 20.92 -51.49 73.23
C VAL A 136 21.36 -50.23 72.49
N ASP A 137 21.23 -49.05 73.11
CA ASP A 137 21.63 -47.76 72.50
C ASP A 137 23.11 -47.75 72.10
N ILE A 138 23.99 -48.33 72.93
CA ILE A 138 25.43 -48.42 72.64
C ILE A 138 25.69 -49.30 71.42
N GLU A 139 24.95 -50.40 71.25
CA GLU A 139 25.14 -51.32 70.12
C GLU A 139 24.62 -50.70 68.81
N ASP A 140 23.50 -49.97 68.87
CA ASP A 140 23.00 -49.18 67.74
C ASP A 140 23.99 -48.09 67.33
N LEU A 141 24.60 -47.40 68.29
CA LEU A 141 25.64 -46.40 68.01
C LEU A 141 26.89 -47.00 67.34
N LYS A 142 27.34 -48.19 67.75
CA LYS A 142 28.45 -48.90 67.08
C LYS A 142 28.11 -49.26 65.64
N THR A 143 26.88 -49.72 65.40
CA THR A 143 26.40 -50.08 64.07
C THR A 143 26.33 -48.85 63.16
N ASN A 144 25.81 -47.74 63.67
CA ASN A 144 25.76 -46.46 62.96
C ASN A 144 27.18 -45.95 62.63
N LEU A 145 28.12 -46.05 63.57
CA LEU A 145 29.51 -45.64 63.35
C LEU A 145 30.20 -46.46 62.25
N THR A 146 29.92 -47.77 62.20
CA THR A 146 30.46 -48.68 61.17
C THR A 146 29.91 -48.31 59.79
N THR A 147 28.59 -48.15 59.68
CA THR A 147 27.91 -47.74 58.43
C THR A 147 28.42 -46.38 57.93
N LEU A 148 28.63 -45.41 58.84
CA LEU A 148 29.17 -44.10 58.48
C LEU A 148 30.61 -44.19 57.94
N GLY A 149 31.43 -45.07 58.53
CA GLY A 149 32.79 -45.34 58.06
C GLY A 149 32.83 -45.91 56.63
N GLU A 150 31.96 -46.88 56.33
CA GLU A 150 31.83 -47.48 54.99
C GLU A 150 31.35 -46.47 53.94
N SER A 151 30.34 -45.67 54.29
CA SER A 151 29.81 -44.60 53.43
C SER A 151 30.88 -43.53 53.14
N THR A 152 31.64 -43.13 54.16
CA THR A 152 32.74 -42.17 54.02
C THR A 152 33.85 -42.71 53.10
N ASN A 153 34.26 -43.97 53.26
CA ASN A 153 35.26 -44.59 52.40
C ASN A 153 34.78 -44.68 50.94
N THR A 154 33.51 -45.01 50.71
CA THR A 154 32.92 -45.04 49.37
C THR A 154 32.91 -43.65 48.73
N ALA A 155 32.49 -42.62 49.48
CA ALA A 155 32.49 -41.25 49.00
C ALA A 155 33.91 -40.74 48.65
N VAL A 156 34.91 -41.07 49.48
CA VAL A 156 36.32 -40.74 49.22
C VAL A 156 36.84 -41.46 47.96
N SER A 157 36.46 -42.72 47.75
CA SER A 157 36.82 -43.47 46.54
C SER A 157 36.23 -42.82 45.28
N ASN A 158 34.93 -42.49 45.32
CA ASN A 158 34.25 -41.83 44.19
C ASN A 158 34.85 -40.45 43.88
N LEU A 159 35.21 -39.68 44.91
CA LEU A 159 35.92 -38.41 44.73
C LEU A 159 37.30 -38.63 44.10
N GLY A 160 38.02 -39.68 44.49
CA GLY A 160 39.30 -40.06 43.88
C GLY A 160 39.19 -40.36 42.39
N GLU A 161 38.17 -41.13 41.98
CA GLU A 161 37.90 -41.39 40.56
C GLU A 161 37.52 -40.11 39.80
N TYR A 162 36.69 -39.25 40.38
CA TYR A 162 36.32 -37.98 39.76
C TYR A 162 37.53 -37.06 39.56
N ILE A 163 38.42 -36.96 40.55
CA ILE A 163 39.66 -36.18 40.46
C ILE A 163 40.56 -36.70 39.33
N GLN A 164 40.71 -38.03 39.17
CA GLN A 164 41.50 -38.59 38.07
C GLN A 164 40.94 -38.21 36.69
N ASN A 165 39.62 -38.23 36.53
CA ASN A 165 38.98 -37.80 35.28
C ASN A 165 39.20 -36.30 35.02
N VAL A 166 39.08 -35.45 36.05
CA VAL A 166 39.36 -34.01 35.93
C VAL A 166 40.82 -33.74 35.57
N ASP A 167 41.77 -34.47 36.16
CA ASP A 167 43.19 -34.32 35.82
C ASP A 167 43.46 -34.70 34.34
N GLN A 168 42.77 -35.73 33.83
CA GLN A 168 42.84 -36.10 32.42
C GLN A 168 42.25 -35.00 31.51
N ASP A 169 41.07 -34.48 31.82
CA ASP A 169 40.42 -33.39 31.07
C ASP A 169 41.31 -32.13 31.04
N VAL A 170 41.95 -31.79 32.16
CA VAL A 170 42.88 -30.66 32.26
C VAL A 170 44.12 -30.86 31.38
N ALA A 171 44.63 -32.08 31.29
CA ALA A 171 45.75 -32.40 30.41
C ALA A 171 45.38 -32.23 28.92
N GLU A 172 44.20 -32.69 28.51
CA GLU A 172 43.68 -32.55 27.15
C GLU A 172 43.38 -31.07 26.78
N LEU A 173 42.81 -30.31 27.72
CA LEU A 173 42.60 -28.85 27.57
C LEU A 173 43.93 -28.11 27.42
N LYS A 174 44.98 -28.51 28.14
CA LYS A 174 46.30 -27.88 28.06
C LYS A 174 46.92 -28.01 26.67
N GLU A 175 46.84 -29.18 26.04
CA GLU A 175 47.27 -29.39 24.65
C GLU A 175 46.46 -28.54 23.68
N THR A 176 45.13 -28.44 23.87
CA THR A 176 44.25 -27.61 23.04
C THR A 176 44.57 -26.11 23.16
N VAL A 177 44.83 -25.61 24.37
CA VAL A 177 45.21 -24.21 24.61
C VAL A 177 46.57 -23.87 23.98
N LEU A 178 47.54 -24.78 24.04
CA LEU A 178 48.82 -24.61 23.35
C LEU A 178 48.64 -24.52 21.82
N GLY A 179 47.75 -25.32 21.24
CA GLY A 179 47.37 -25.23 19.83
C GLY A 179 46.68 -23.91 19.47
N ASN A 180 45.76 -23.43 20.32
CA ASN A 180 45.06 -22.15 20.12
C ASN A 180 45.97 -20.93 20.18
N ASN A 181 47.02 -20.96 21.02
CA ASN A 181 48.01 -19.87 21.05
C ASN A 181 48.74 -19.70 19.71
N GLY A 182 49.08 -20.79 19.01
CA GLY A 182 49.67 -20.68 17.66
C GLY A 182 48.69 -20.15 16.60
N LEU A 183 47.39 -20.36 16.81
CA LEU A 183 46.34 -19.78 15.95
C LEU A 183 46.19 -18.27 16.18
N LEU A 184 46.33 -17.81 17.43
CA LEU A 184 46.27 -16.39 17.78
C LEU A 184 47.39 -15.58 17.12
N ASP A 185 48.62 -16.09 17.14
CA ASP A 185 49.77 -15.47 16.45
C ASP A 185 49.52 -15.32 14.94
N THR A 186 48.84 -16.30 14.33
CA THR A 186 48.47 -16.27 12.91
C THR A 186 47.39 -15.20 12.63
N VAL A 187 46.41 -15.07 13.52
CA VAL A 187 45.34 -14.07 13.41
C VAL A 187 45.88 -12.65 13.56
N ASP A 188 46.82 -12.41 14.48
CA ASP A 188 47.46 -11.10 14.63
C ASP A 188 48.27 -10.74 13.37
N SER A 189 49.04 -11.69 12.82
CA SER A 189 49.76 -11.48 11.55
C SER A 189 48.82 -11.18 10.37
N HIS A 190 47.67 -11.86 10.28
CA HIS A 190 46.67 -11.55 9.26
C HIS A 190 46.00 -10.19 9.49
N THR A 191 45.78 -9.79 10.73
CA THR A 191 45.21 -8.48 11.09
C THR A 191 46.14 -7.34 10.64
N ASP A 192 47.44 -7.48 10.88
CA ASP A 192 48.45 -6.53 10.40
C ASP A 192 48.51 -6.49 8.85
N ALA A 193 48.46 -7.64 8.19
CA ALA A 193 48.44 -7.71 6.73
C ALA A 193 47.19 -7.07 6.12
N ILE A 194 46.02 -7.21 6.76
CA ILE A 194 44.77 -6.56 6.35
C ILE A 194 44.86 -5.04 6.56
N ALA A 195 45.43 -4.57 7.67
CA ALA A 195 45.65 -3.14 7.92
C ALA A 195 46.61 -2.51 6.88
N ASP A 196 47.66 -3.25 6.48
CA ASP A 196 48.59 -2.85 5.41
C ASP A 196 47.96 -2.87 4.00
N LEU A 197 46.93 -3.71 3.78
CA LEU A 197 46.16 -3.71 2.53
C LEU A 197 45.17 -2.54 2.50
N GLN A 198 44.54 -2.22 3.62
CA GLN A 198 43.61 -1.08 3.73
C GLN A 198 44.31 0.28 3.54
N ASN A 199 45.59 0.40 3.89
CA ASN A 199 46.39 1.62 3.68
C ASN A 199 46.99 1.75 2.27
N ARG A 200 46.79 0.78 1.37
CA ARG A 200 47.24 0.83 -0.04
C ARG A 200 46.09 1.19 -0.99
N ASN A 201 45.86 2.50 -1.18
CA ASN A 201 45.30 3.21 -2.35
C ASN A 201 43.92 2.92 -3.02
N ASP A 202 43.06 1.96 -2.65
CA ASP A 202 41.86 1.67 -3.49
C ASP A 202 40.60 2.56 -3.28
N TYR A 203 40.48 3.35 -2.20
CA TYR A 203 39.24 4.11 -1.91
C TYR A 203 39.22 5.55 -2.46
N ARG A 204 40.38 6.16 -2.75
CA ARG A 204 40.48 7.53 -3.34
C ARG A 204 40.26 7.53 -4.85
N ASP A 205 40.61 6.45 -5.53
CA ASP A 205 40.45 6.32 -6.98
C ASP A 205 38.98 6.12 -7.37
N LEU A 206 38.19 5.36 -6.61
CA LEU A 206 36.76 5.16 -6.89
C LEU A 206 35.92 6.44 -6.82
N ASN A 207 36.21 7.35 -5.87
CA ASN A 207 35.50 8.62 -5.78
C ASN A 207 35.90 9.58 -6.92
N THR A 208 37.16 9.51 -7.35
CA THR A 208 37.68 10.25 -8.50
C THR A 208 37.03 9.74 -9.80
N VAL A 209 36.94 8.42 -9.98
CA VAL A 209 36.23 7.78 -11.10
C VAL A 209 34.75 8.16 -11.10
N ARG A 210 34.07 8.13 -9.95
CA ARG A 210 32.66 8.55 -9.84
C ARG A 210 32.46 10.01 -10.28
N ASN A 211 33.31 10.92 -9.83
CA ASN A 211 33.22 12.33 -10.20
C ASN A 211 33.51 12.56 -11.70
N LEU A 212 34.47 11.81 -12.28
CA LEU A 212 34.71 11.83 -13.73
C LEU A 212 33.50 11.30 -14.50
N VAL A 213 32.89 10.20 -14.06
CA VAL A 213 31.69 9.63 -14.69
C VAL A 213 30.53 10.61 -14.62
N ASN A 214 30.25 11.18 -13.45
CA ASN A 214 29.18 12.18 -13.28
C ASN A 214 29.45 13.46 -14.11
N GLY A 215 30.71 13.92 -14.17
CA GLY A 215 31.09 15.06 -15.01
C GLY A 215 30.94 14.76 -16.50
N THR A 216 31.31 13.54 -16.93
CA THR A 216 31.13 13.08 -18.31
C THR A 216 29.65 12.97 -18.65
N GLU A 217 28.84 12.41 -17.75
CA GLU A 217 27.39 12.29 -17.90
C GLU A 217 26.73 13.66 -18.01
N THR A 218 27.16 14.62 -17.18
CA THR A 218 26.69 16.02 -17.24
C THR A 218 27.06 16.68 -18.56
N HIS A 219 28.32 16.56 -19.01
CA HIS A 219 28.76 17.13 -20.28
C HIS A 219 28.10 16.47 -21.49
N LEU A 220 27.88 15.16 -21.46
CA LEU A 220 27.12 14.46 -22.50
C LEU A 220 25.68 14.96 -22.54
N GLN A 221 25.06 15.16 -21.38
CA GLN A 221 23.70 15.70 -21.31
C GLN A 221 23.62 17.13 -21.85
N GLU A 222 24.53 18.02 -21.43
CA GLU A 222 24.61 19.39 -21.97
C GLU A 222 24.84 19.39 -23.49
N HIS A 223 25.73 18.53 -23.98
CA HIS A 223 26.00 18.44 -25.41
C HIS A 223 24.76 17.97 -26.19
N ILE A 224 24.07 16.95 -25.70
CA ILE A 224 22.81 16.45 -26.28
C ILE A 224 21.75 17.56 -26.29
N ASP A 225 21.58 18.28 -25.18
CA ASP A 225 20.56 19.33 -25.07
C ASP A 225 20.86 20.49 -26.02
N ASN A 226 22.14 20.88 -26.16
CA ASN A 226 22.55 21.92 -27.11
C ASN A 226 22.34 21.48 -28.57
N GLU A 227 22.79 20.28 -28.95
CA GLU A 227 22.58 19.77 -30.32
C GLU A 227 21.09 19.60 -30.64
N PHE A 228 20.29 19.17 -29.67
CA PHE A 228 18.84 19.05 -29.83
C PHE A 228 18.19 20.42 -30.00
N SER A 229 18.62 21.43 -29.23
CA SER A 229 18.14 22.81 -29.38
C SER A 229 18.46 23.38 -30.76
N ASP A 230 19.71 23.24 -31.22
CA ASP A 230 20.13 23.72 -32.54
C ASP A 230 19.34 23.03 -33.66
N LEU A 231 19.05 21.73 -33.51
CA LEU A 231 18.24 20.98 -34.46
C LEU A 231 16.78 21.48 -34.47
N VAL A 232 16.20 21.76 -33.30
CA VAL A 232 14.84 22.30 -33.18
C VAL A 232 14.75 23.66 -33.88
N ASP A 233 15.72 24.54 -33.67
CA ASP A 233 15.76 25.86 -34.32
C ASP A 233 15.91 25.73 -35.85
N ALA A 234 16.82 24.86 -36.32
CA ALA A 234 17.01 24.60 -37.74
C ALA A 234 15.74 24.03 -38.40
N VAL A 235 15.03 23.13 -37.72
CA VAL A 235 13.74 22.59 -38.20
C VAL A 235 12.69 23.71 -38.27
N GLY A 236 12.62 24.59 -37.27
CA GLY A 236 11.71 25.74 -37.29
C GLY A 236 11.96 26.69 -38.46
N GLU A 237 13.24 26.98 -38.79
CA GLU A 237 13.60 27.79 -39.96
C GLU A 237 13.20 27.12 -41.29
N ILE A 238 13.36 25.79 -41.38
CA ILE A 238 12.94 25.00 -42.54
C ILE A 238 11.42 25.05 -42.69
N GLU A 239 10.67 24.86 -41.61
CA GLU A 239 9.20 24.94 -41.62
C GLU A 239 8.71 26.30 -42.12
N GLY A 240 9.25 27.40 -41.59
CA GLY A 240 8.93 28.75 -42.05
C GLY A 240 9.25 28.98 -43.53
N THR A 241 10.36 28.41 -44.02
CA THR A 241 10.72 28.47 -45.44
C THR A 241 9.75 27.67 -46.31
N VAL A 242 9.32 26.48 -45.86
CA VAL A 242 8.35 25.63 -46.54
C VAL A 242 6.98 26.32 -46.63
N GLU A 243 6.53 26.96 -45.56
CA GLU A 243 5.29 27.76 -45.57
C GLU A 243 5.36 28.90 -46.59
N LYS A 244 6.45 29.68 -46.55
CA LYS A 244 6.66 30.78 -47.51
C LYS A 244 6.71 30.27 -48.96
N ASN A 245 7.35 29.13 -49.21
CA ASN A 245 7.38 28.50 -50.52
C ASN A 245 5.98 28.04 -50.96
N THR A 246 5.19 27.49 -50.04
CA THR A 246 3.80 27.07 -50.30
C THR A 246 2.93 28.25 -50.73
N SER A 247 3.04 29.40 -50.04
CA SER A 247 2.35 30.63 -50.44
C SER A 247 2.82 31.13 -51.81
N ARG A 248 4.13 31.16 -52.08
CA ARG A 248 4.68 31.58 -53.37
C ARG A 248 4.20 30.70 -54.53
N ILE A 249 4.15 29.39 -54.33
CA ILE A 249 3.64 28.43 -55.32
C ILE A 249 2.16 28.71 -55.62
N THR A 250 1.36 28.96 -54.58
CA THR A 250 -0.07 29.28 -54.72
C THR A 250 -0.27 30.57 -55.53
N ASP A 251 0.49 31.62 -55.23
CA ASP A 251 0.47 32.87 -56.00
C ASP A 251 0.86 32.68 -57.47
N ILE A 252 1.89 31.88 -57.73
CA ILE A 252 2.33 31.55 -59.10
C ILE A 252 1.20 30.83 -59.85
N ARG A 253 0.55 29.83 -59.23
CA ARG A 253 -0.58 29.11 -59.85
C ARG A 253 -1.75 30.05 -60.16
N ASN A 254 -2.08 30.96 -59.24
CA ASN A 254 -3.14 31.95 -59.47
C ASN A 254 -2.80 32.89 -60.64
N LYS A 255 -1.54 33.36 -60.73
CA LYS A 255 -1.05 34.17 -61.85
C LYS A 255 -1.09 33.39 -63.18
N GLN A 256 -0.72 32.12 -63.17
CA GLN A 256 -0.80 31.25 -64.36
C GLN A 256 -2.25 31.04 -64.82
N LEU A 257 -3.19 30.82 -63.90
CA LEU A 257 -4.60 30.69 -64.23
C LEU A 257 -5.13 31.97 -64.91
N LEU A 258 -4.81 33.14 -64.35
CA LEU A 258 -5.20 34.44 -64.93
C LEU A 258 -4.57 34.65 -66.31
N GLN A 259 -3.29 34.28 -66.49
CA GLN A 259 -2.62 34.34 -67.78
C GLN A 259 -3.30 33.41 -68.80
N ASN A 260 -3.68 32.20 -68.42
CA ASN A 260 -4.39 31.27 -69.30
C ASN A 260 -5.76 31.81 -69.73
N THR A 261 -6.52 32.42 -68.81
CA THR A 261 -7.78 33.10 -69.17
C THR A 261 -7.54 34.24 -70.16
N ARG A 262 -6.50 35.06 -69.96
CA ARG A 262 -6.14 36.14 -70.89
C ARG A 262 -5.71 35.58 -72.25
N LEU A 263 -4.98 34.47 -72.30
CA LEU A 263 -4.59 33.83 -73.56
C LEU A 263 -5.80 33.29 -74.31
N SER A 264 -6.75 32.66 -73.61
CA SER A 264 -8.01 32.22 -74.21
C SER A 264 -8.77 33.40 -74.83
N ASN A 265 -8.91 34.52 -74.11
CA ASN A 265 -9.57 35.70 -74.65
C ASN A 265 -8.84 36.30 -75.87
N HIS A 266 -7.49 36.31 -75.85
CA HIS A 266 -6.73 36.74 -77.03
C HIS A 266 -6.96 35.79 -78.22
N SER A 267 -7.03 34.48 -77.97
CA SER A 267 -7.33 33.48 -79.00
C SER A 267 -8.69 33.75 -79.66
N ASP A 268 -9.73 34.02 -78.87
CA ASP A 268 -11.07 34.34 -79.38
C ASP A 268 -11.05 35.62 -80.25
N ARG A 269 -10.34 36.66 -79.78
CA ARG A 269 -10.18 37.93 -80.53
C ARG A 269 -9.39 37.74 -81.82
N ILE A 270 -8.37 36.89 -81.83
CA ILE A 270 -7.61 36.54 -83.03
C ILE A 270 -8.53 35.83 -84.02
N GLY A 271 -9.33 34.85 -83.59
CA GLY A 271 -10.29 34.17 -84.45
C GLY A 271 -11.34 35.12 -85.05
N ALA A 272 -11.88 36.05 -84.24
CA ALA A 272 -12.80 37.08 -84.74
C ALA A 272 -12.15 38.01 -85.78
N ASN A 273 -10.90 38.42 -85.54
CA ASN A 273 -10.14 39.24 -86.48
C ASN A 273 -9.83 38.49 -87.78
N GLU A 274 -9.48 37.21 -87.69
CA GLU A 274 -9.24 36.35 -88.86
C GLU A 274 -10.48 36.25 -89.75
N ALA A 275 -11.66 36.03 -89.14
CA ALA A 275 -12.93 36.04 -89.85
C ALA A 275 -13.22 37.40 -90.52
N ALA A 276 -13.01 38.51 -89.80
CA ALA A 276 -13.20 39.86 -90.36
C ALA A 276 -12.25 40.15 -91.54
N ILE A 277 -10.99 39.70 -91.45
CA ILE A 277 -10.01 39.82 -92.54
C ILE A 277 -10.46 39.00 -93.75
N ALA A 278 -10.98 37.78 -93.55
CA ALA A 278 -11.52 36.97 -94.65
C ALA A 278 -12.68 37.68 -95.36
N THR A 279 -13.65 38.22 -94.61
CA THR A 279 -14.75 39.01 -95.18
C THR A 279 -14.24 40.24 -95.95
N ASN A 280 -13.27 40.97 -95.41
CA ASN A 280 -12.69 42.12 -96.09
C ASN A 280 -11.98 41.73 -97.39
N LYS A 281 -11.30 40.58 -97.41
CA LYS A 281 -10.66 40.04 -98.61
C LYS A 281 -11.68 39.71 -99.71
N ASP A 282 -12.82 39.14 -99.33
CA ASP A 282 -13.91 38.85 -100.27
C ASP A 282 -14.50 40.14 -100.84
N ASN A 283 -14.76 41.13 -99.98
CA ASN A 283 -15.25 42.45 -100.40
C ASN A 283 -14.29 43.17 -101.36
N ILE A 284 -12.97 43.11 -101.10
CA ILE A 284 -11.96 43.68 -101.99
C ILE A 284 -11.98 42.98 -103.36
N THR A 285 -12.16 41.65 -103.37
CA THR A 285 -12.24 40.87 -104.61
C THR A 285 -13.49 41.21 -105.42
N ALA A 286 -14.64 41.37 -104.75
CA ALA A 286 -15.89 41.82 -105.37
C ALA A 286 -15.74 43.24 -105.94
N ASN A 287 -15.24 44.19 -105.15
CA ASN A 287 -15.01 45.56 -105.60
C ASN A 287 -14.04 45.64 -106.79
N LYS A 288 -13.00 44.80 -106.80
CA LYS A 288 -12.08 44.71 -107.95
C LYS A 288 -12.82 44.29 -109.22
N THR A 289 -13.68 43.28 -109.12
CA THR A 289 -14.50 42.80 -110.24
C THR A 289 -15.44 43.90 -110.74
N ASP A 290 -16.10 44.63 -109.83
CA ASP A 290 -17.00 45.73 -110.19
C ASP A 290 -16.26 46.90 -110.86
N ILE A 291 -15.05 47.22 -110.40
CA ILE A 291 -14.19 48.25 -111.01
C ILE A 291 -13.80 47.84 -112.44
N GLU A 292 -13.40 46.58 -112.66
CA GLU A 292 -13.07 46.06 -113.98
C GLU A 292 -14.29 46.11 -114.93
N ALA A 293 -15.47 45.74 -114.45
CA ALA A 293 -16.73 45.85 -115.20
C ALA A 293 -17.07 47.31 -115.55
N ASN A 294 -16.93 48.22 -114.60
CA ASN A 294 -17.16 49.65 -114.81
C ASN A 294 -16.17 50.24 -115.82
N ALA A 295 -14.89 49.86 -115.77
CA ALA A 295 -13.88 50.28 -116.73
C ALA A 295 -14.22 49.82 -118.17
N ALA A 296 -14.70 48.58 -118.32
CA ALA A 296 -15.18 48.08 -119.61
C ALA A 296 -16.39 48.87 -120.13
N ASN A 297 -17.36 49.15 -119.25
CA ASN A 297 -18.55 49.96 -119.59
C ASN A 297 -18.18 51.39 -120.03
N ILE A 298 -17.24 52.03 -119.32
CA ILE A 298 -16.75 53.38 -119.69
C ILE A 298 -16.07 53.36 -121.07
N THR A 299 -15.28 52.31 -121.36
CA THR A 299 -14.65 52.15 -122.68
C THR A 299 -15.70 51.99 -123.78
N ALA A 300 -16.72 51.15 -123.56
CA ALA A 300 -17.81 50.96 -124.50
C ALA A 300 -18.63 52.25 -124.72
N HIS A 301 -18.89 53.02 -123.66
CA HIS A 301 -19.54 54.32 -123.76
C HIS A 301 -18.70 55.34 -124.52
N THR A 302 -17.39 55.36 -124.31
CA THR A 302 -16.47 56.25 -125.04
C THR A 302 -16.53 55.98 -126.55
N GLN A 303 -16.46 54.70 -126.95
CA GLN A 303 -16.61 54.32 -128.37
C GLN A 303 -17.97 54.74 -128.94
N ARG A 304 -19.06 54.56 -128.17
CA ARG A 304 -20.40 55.01 -128.58
C ARG A 304 -20.48 56.53 -128.75
N LEU A 305 -19.81 57.30 -127.88
CA LEU A 305 -19.72 58.75 -128.00
C LEU A 305 -18.95 59.17 -129.25
N ASP A 306 -17.82 58.53 -129.55
CA ASP A 306 -17.07 58.79 -130.79
C ASP A 306 -17.90 58.49 -132.04
N HIS A 307 -18.67 57.40 -132.04
CA HIS A 307 -19.60 57.10 -133.12
C HIS A 307 -20.72 58.13 -133.25
N LEU A 308 -21.27 58.59 -132.12
CA LEU A 308 -22.29 59.64 -132.12
C LEU A 308 -21.73 60.96 -132.65
N ASP A 309 -20.53 61.37 -132.22
CA ASP A 309 -19.87 62.59 -132.70
C ASP A 309 -19.63 62.52 -134.22
N ASN A 310 -19.12 61.40 -134.72
CA ASN A 310 -18.96 61.17 -136.16
C ASN A 310 -20.30 61.24 -136.92
N ARG A 311 -21.36 60.62 -136.39
CA ARG A 311 -22.70 60.67 -136.98
C ARG A 311 -23.28 62.09 -137.01
N VAL A 312 -23.12 62.84 -135.92
CA VAL A 312 -23.56 64.25 -135.83
C VAL A 312 -22.78 65.12 -136.81
N ASN A 313 -21.46 64.93 -136.92
CA ASN A 313 -20.61 65.64 -137.88
C ASN A 313 -21.00 65.33 -139.33
N ASN A 314 -21.29 64.07 -139.66
CA ASN A 314 -21.76 63.67 -140.98
C ASN A 314 -23.14 64.24 -141.28
N LEU A 315 -24.09 64.15 -140.33
CA LEU A 315 -25.42 64.75 -140.47
C LEU A 315 -25.34 66.26 -140.71
N ASN A 316 -24.47 66.97 -139.98
CA ASN A 316 -24.25 68.40 -140.17
C ASN A 316 -23.67 68.72 -141.56
N LYS A 317 -22.76 67.89 -142.08
CA LYS A 317 -22.23 68.03 -143.45
C LYS A 317 -23.32 67.77 -144.50
N ASP A 318 -24.11 66.72 -144.33
CA ASP A 318 -25.17 66.35 -145.27
C ASP A 318 -26.29 67.40 -145.28
N LEU A 319 -26.64 67.97 -144.13
CA LEU A 319 -27.57 69.09 -144.04
C LEU A 319 -27.02 70.33 -144.77
N LYS A 320 -25.75 70.71 -144.55
CA LYS A 320 -25.14 71.84 -145.27
C LYS A 320 -25.10 71.62 -146.77
N ARG A 321 -24.77 70.40 -147.22
CA ARG A 321 -24.78 69.99 -148.62
C ARG A 321 -26.18 70.05 -149.21
N GLY A 322 -27.18 69.54 -148.51
CA GLY A 322 -28.59 69.61 -148.92
C GLY A 322 -29.07 71.05 -149.10
N LEU A 323 -28.75 71.94 -148.17
CA LEU A 323 -29.08 73.37 -148.28
C LEU A 323 -28.34 74.05 -149.45
N ALA A 324 -27.06 73.75 -149.66
CA ALA A 324 -26.30 74.25 -150.82
C ALA A 324 -26.90 73.77 -152.14
N ALA A 325 -27.31 72.49 -152.22
CA ALA A 325 -27.96 71.91 -153.37
C ALA A 325 -29.31 72.57 -153.66
N GLN A 326 -30.11 72.84 -152.62
CA GLN A 326 -31.37 73.56 -152.78
C GLN A 326 -31.18 75.02 -153.19
N ALA A 327 -30.15 75.70 -152.67
CA ALA A 327 -29.79 77.03 -153.15
C ALA A 327 -29.42 77.01 -154.64
N ALA A 328 -28.68 75.98 -155.10
CA ALA A 328 -28.35 75.79 -156.51
C ALA A 328 -29.60 75.53 -157.37
N LEU A 329 -30.49 74.64 -156.94
CA LEU A 329 -31.74 74.32 -157.66
C LEU A 329 -32.69 75.52 -157.75
N ASN A 330 -32.75 76.36 -156.72
CA ASN A 330 -33.55 77.58 -156.73
C ASN A 330 -32.98 78.66 -157.65
N GLY A 331 -31.65 78.66 -157.87
CA GLY A 331 -30.99 79.56 -158.82
C GLY A 331 -31.19 79.19 -160.29
N LEU A 332 -31.80 78.04 -160.60
CA LEU A 332 -32.10 77.65 -161.97
C LEU A 332 -33.22 78.53 -162.55
N PHE A 333 -32.90 79.23 -163.64
CA PHE A 333 -33.84 80.07 -164.36
C PHE A 333 -35.00 79.26 -164.96
N GLN A 334 -36.14 79.94 -165.09
CA GLN A 334 -37.32 79.40 -165.76
C GLN A 334 -37.27 79.78 -167.25
N PRO A 335 -37.81 78.94 -168.16
CA PRO A 335 -37.86 79.24 -169.60
C PRO A 335 -38.68 80.51 -169.88
N TYR A 336 -38.08 81.49 -170.56
CA TYR A 336 -38.77 82.71 -170.99
C TYR A 336 -39.58 82.54 -172.28
N ASN A 337 -39.05 81.83 -173.27
CA ASN A 337 -39.65 81.71 -174.60
C ASN A 337 -40.57 80.48 -174.70
N VAL A 338 -41.74 80.66 -175.31
CA VAL A 338 -42.69 79.57 -175.63
C VAL A 338 -42.12 78.65 -176.72
N GLY A 339 -42.32 77.35 -176.56
CA GLY A 339 -41.99 76.34 -177.58
C GLY A 339 -40.50 76.00 -177.72
N LYS A 340 -39.65 76.48 -176.80
CA LYS A 340 -38.21 76.21 -176.79
C LYS A 340 -37.79 75.51 -175.50
N LEU A 341 -36.91 74.53 -175.63
CA LEU A 341 -36.23 73.90 -174.49
C LEU A 341 -35.23 74.90 -173.88
N ASN A 342 -35.21 74.99 -172.55
CA ASN A 342 -34.26 75.81 -171.81
C ASN A 342 -33.38 74.92 -170.93
N LEU A 343 -32.07 74.96 -171.15
CA LEU A 343 -31.07 74.30 -170.31
C LEU A 343 -30.47 75.34 -169.37
N THR A 344 -30.51 75.10 -168.06
CA THR A 344 -29.96 75.98 -167.04
C THR A 344 -28.98 75.25 -166.17
N ALA A 345 -27.96 75.98 -165.71
CA ALA A 345 -27.02 75.52 -164.72
C ALA A 345 -26.84 76.62 -163.68
N ALA A 346 -26.74 76.24 -162.41
CA ALA A 346 -26.57 77.15 -161.30
C ALA A 346 -25.63 76.55 -160.27
N VAL A 347 -24.97 77.43 -159.51
CA VAL A 347 -24.13 77.05 -158.39
C VAL A 347 -24.74 77.60 -157.11
N GLY A 348 -24.78 76.78 -156.08
CA GLY A 348 -25.33 77.12 -154.77
C GLY A 348 -24.31 76.85 -153.67
N GLY A 349 -24.38 77.64 -152.61
CA GLY A 349 -23.50 77.50 -151.46
C GLY A 349 -24.27 77.68 -150.16
N TYR A 350 -23.90 76.90 -149.14
CA TYR A 350 -24.34 77.11 -147.76
C TYR A 350 -23.20 76.79 -146.79
N LYS A 351 -22.77 77.81 -146.04
CA LYS A 351 -21.56 77.76 -145.19
C LYS A 351 -20.36 77.23 -146.01
N SER A 352 -19.70 76.17 -145.53
CA SER A 352 -18.50 75.60 -146.14
C SER A 352 -18.76 74.54 -147.21
N GLN A 353 -20.00 74.41 -147.72
CA GLN A 353 -20.36 73.43 -148.74
C GLN A 353 -20.93 74.12 -149.98
N THR A 354 -20.62 73.57 -151.15
CA THR A 354 -21.10 74.04 -152.44
C THR A 354 -21.75 72.90 -153.23
N ALA A 355 -22.66 73.27 -154.13
CA ALA A 355 -23.37 72.36 -155.01
C ALA A 355 -23.51 72.97 -156.40
N VAL A 356 -23.60 72.10 -157.40
CA VAL A 356 -23.86 72.48 -158.78
C VAL A 356 -25.18 71.84 -159.18
N ALA A 357 -26.10 72.64 -159.69
CA ALA A 357 -27.37 72.21 -160.23
C ALA A 357 -27.37 72.35 -161.75
N VAL A 358 -27.97 71.37 -162.42
CA VAL A 358 -28.32 71.44 -163.83
C VAL A 358 -29.79 71.11 -163.96
N GLY A 359 -30.50 71.87 -164.80
CA GLY A 359 -31.93 71.68 -164.99
C GLY A 359 -32.35 72.00 -166.40
N THR A 360 -33.53 71.50 -166.72
CA THR A 360 -34.19 71.73 -167.98
C THR A 360 -35.59 72.26 -167.70
N GLY A 361 -36.04 73.20 -168.51
CA GLY A 361 -37.39 73.72 -168.47
C GLY A 361 -37.98 73.79 -169.87
N TYR A 362 -39.30 73.66 -169.95
CA TYR A 362 -40.05 73.82 -171.18
C TYR A 362 -41.29 74.66 -170.92
N ARG A 363 -41.51 75.68 -171.76
CA ARG A 363 -42.70 76.54 -171.70
C ARG A 363 -43.63 76.14 -172.84
N TYR A 364 -44.74 75.51 -172.50
CA TYR A 364 -45.70 74.98 -173.49
C TYR A 364 -46.49 76.11 -174.16
N ASN A 365 -46.89 77.11 -173.38
CA ASN A 365 -47.57 78.33 -173.80
C ASN A 365 -47.28 79.46 -172.79
N GLU A 366 -47.87 80.64 -172.98
CA GLU A 366 -47.66 81.78 -172.07
C GLU A 366 -48.03 81.45 -170.62
N ASN A 367 -49.07 80.64 -170.44
CA ASN A 367 -49.66 80.31 -169.14
C ASN A 367 -49.06 79.07 -168.45
N ILE A 368 -48.32 78.19 -169.14
CA ILE A 368 -47.87 76.90 -168.57
C ILE A 368 -46.40 76.64 -168.88
N ALA A 369 -45.60 76.45 -167.81
CA ALA A 369 -44.21 76.03 -167.90
C ALA A 369 -43.90 74.89 -166.92
N THR A 370 -42.98 74.01 -167.28
CA THR A 370 -42.43 72.98 -166.39
C THR A 370 -40.93 73.16 -166.26
N LYS A 371 -40.39 72.77 -165.10
CA LYS A 371 -38.95 72.67 -164.88
C LYS A 371 -38.61 71.44 -164.06
N ALA A 372 -37.47 70.83 -164.37
CA ALA A 372 -36.87 69.76 -163.61
C ALA A 372 -35.38 70.04 -163.44
N GLY A 373 -34.84 69.80 -162.25
CA GLY A 373 -33.44 70.04 -161.94
C GLY A 373 -32.87 68.92 -161.08
N VAL A 374 -31.58 68.66 -161.25
CA VAL A 374 -30.78 67.81 -160.38
C VAL A 374 -29.59 68.61 -159.89
N ALA A 375 -29.23 68.46 -158.62
CA ALA A 375 -28.07 69.09 -158.02
C ALA A 375 -27.16 68.06 -157.40
N PHE A 376 -25.86 68.27 -157.60
CA PHE A 376 -24.79 67.43 -157.11
C PHE A 376 -23.92 68.23 -156.15
N THR A 377 -23.64 67.65 -155.00
CA THR A 377 -22.79 68.26 -153.98
C THR A 377 -21.40 67.63 -153.99
N ARG A 378 -20.41 68.39 -153.54
CA ARG A 378 -19.02 67.93 -153.40
C ARG A 378 -18.92 66.95 -152.21
N GLY A 379 -19.27 65.69 -152.47
CA GLY A 379 -19.49 64.66 -151.45
C GLY A 379 -20.36 63.48 -151.90
N GLY A 380 -20.89 63.51 -153.14
CA GLY A 380 -21.59 62.37 -153.75
C GLY A 380 -23.11 62.36 -153.53
N SER A 381 -23.66 63.30 -152.76
CA SER A 381 -25.12 63.41 -152.57
C SER A 381 -25.75 64.17 -153.74
N ALA A 382 -26.81 63.58 -154.31
CA ALA A 382 -27.62 64.20 -155.36
C ALA A 382 -29.04 64.49 -154.83
N THR A 383 -29.59 65.65 -155.19
CA THR A 383 -30.96 66.03 -154.89
C THR A 383 -31.64 66.48 -156.17
N TYR A 384 -32.94 66.29 -156.30
CA TYR A 384 -33.69 66.66 -157.50
C TYR A 384 -34.93 67.47 -157.14
N ASN A 385 -35.39 68.31 -158.06
CA ASN A 385 -36.69 68.98 -157.99
C ASN A 385 -37.42 68.89 -159.34
N VAL A 386 -38.74 68.92 -159.28
CA VAL A 386 -39.62 69.07 -160.45
C VAL A 386 -40.73 70.02 -160.04
N GLY A 387 -41.09 70.94 -160.92
CA GLY A 387 -42.15 71.91 -160.67
C GLY A 387 -42.88 72.31 -161.95
N VAL A 388 -44.10 72.78 -161.78
CA VAL A 388 -44.96 73.32 -162.83
C VAL A 388 -45.38 74.72 -162.41
N ASN A 389 -45.35 75.67 -163.33
CA ASN A 389 -45.81 77.03 -163.16
C ASN A 389 -47.04 77.27 -164.03
N PHE A 390 -48.06 77.93 -163.46
CA PHE A 390 -49.26 78.34 -164.15
C PHE A 390 -49.48 79.84 -163.95
N GLU A 391 -49.64 80.59 -165.04
CA GLU A 391 -49.83 82.06 -165.05
C GLU A 391 -51.22 82.37 -165.62
N TRP A 392 -51.94 83.36 -165.06
CA TRP A 392 -53.27 83.78 -165.51
C TRP A 392 -53.38 85.31 -165.60
#